data_AF-A0A970N031-F1
#
_entry.id   AF-A0A970N031-F1
#
_cell.length_a   1.000
_cell.length_b   1.000
_cell.length_c   1.000
_cell.angle_alpha   90.00
_cell.angle_beta   90.00
_cell.angle_gamma   90.00
#
_symmetry.space_group_name_H-M   'P 1'
#
loop_
_entity.id
_entity.type
_entity.pdbx_description
1 polymer ?
#
loop_
_entity_poly.entity_id
_entity_poly.type
_entity_poly.pdbx_seq_one_letter_code
_entity_poly.pdbx_strand_id
1 'polypeptide(L)'
;MNCRQAKDLMGAYIYGDLGPDEMRELRSHARECMSCREDLLSRGKIIASLDNSLPSLSDSERQRISWTVKGAVRKQQAPSSPLILRLAPSAALVALVLLTGFYAGKATSKPTRSVPSAVKSPARSAAKVEVKEMPAKKQKAADTTTELIDILRTFSVPVAVAPGTRETSPGRGQQQFRHPSVQPPDIVKIETGVKPTDEPKEKSGDMQNKTGDNEAEKLPRITDPKSAETTAPEEQ
;
A
#
# COMPACT_ATOMS: atom_id res chain seq x y z
N MET A 1 24.83 -1.81 -15.41
CA MET A 1 23.36 -1.98 -15.28
C MET A 1 22.69 -1.88 -16.64
N ASN A 2 21.48 -2.44 -16.79
CA ASN A 2 20.71 -2.36 -18.04
C ASN A 2 19.83 -1.10 -18.09
N CYS A 3 19.51 -0.60 -19.29
CA CYS A 3 18.68 0.62 -19.46
C CYS A 3 17.29 0.51 -18.80
N ARG A 4 16.73 -0.71 -18.70
CA ARG A 4 15.45 -0.95 -18.00
C ARG A 4 15.57 -0.68 -16.51
N GLN A 5 16.58 -1.26 -15.86
CA GLN A 5 16.87 -1.02 -14.44
C GLN A 5 17.16 0.45 -14.19
N ALA A 6 17.88 1.11 -15.11
CA ALA A 6 18.13 2.54 -15.05
C ALA A 6 16.84 3.35 -14.96
N LYS A 7 15.88 3.06 -15.85
CA LYS A 7 14.58 3.75 -15.89
C LYS A 7 13.75 3.53 -14.64
N ASP A 8 13.84 2.34 -14.05
CA ASP A 8 13.16 2.02 -12.80
C ASP A 8 13.77 2.82 -11.63
N LEU A 9 15.11 3.00 -11.60
CA LEU A 9 15.82 3.78 -10.57
C LEU A 9 15.72 5.30 -10.77
N MET A 10 15.46 5.80 -11.97
CA MET A 10 15.37 7.26 -12.25
C MET A 10 14.30 7.96 -11.40
N GLY A 11 13.18 7.28 -11.10
CA GLY A 11 12.13 7.85 -10.26
C GLY A 11 12.62 8.15 -8.85
N ALA A 12 13.19 7.16 -8.18
CA ALA A 12 13.72 7.32 -6.83
C ALA A 12 14.97 8.24 -6.80
N TYR A 13 15.78 8.27 -7.87
CA TYR A 13 16.91 9.21 -7.99
C TYR A 13 16.45 10.67 -7.93
N ILE A 14 15.37 10.98 -8.64
CA ILE A 14 14.81 12.31 -8.73
C ILE A 14 14.29 12.81 -7.38
N TYR A 15 13.65 11.94 -6.60
CA TYR A 15 13.12 12.27 -5.27
C TYR A 15 14.18 12.18 -4.16
N GLY A 16 15.38 11.68 -4.46
CA GLY A 16 16.45 11.51 -3.48
C GLY A 16 16.32 10.27 -2.60
N ASP A 17 15.45 9.32 -2.97
CA ASP A 17 15.16 8.09 -2.22
C ASP A 17 16.14 6.94 -2.53
N LEU A 18 17.10 7.16 -3.43
CA LEU A 18 18.06 6.14 -3.88
C LEU A 18 19.23 5.98 -2.89
N GLY A 19 19.73 4.76 -2.70
CA GLY A 19 20.95 4.54 -1.91
C GLY A 19 22.21 5.10 -2.58
N PRO A 20 23.32 5.34 -1.83
CA PRO A 20 24.54 5.91 -2.39
C PRO A 20 25.17 5.06 -3.50
N ASP A 21 25.10 3.72 -3.36
CA ASP A 21 25.63 2.78 -4.36
C ASP A 21 24.80 2.81 -5.64
N GLU A 22 23.47 2.77 -5.52
CA GLU A 22 22.54 2.86 -6.65
C GLU A 22 22.66 4.21 -7.37
N MET A 23 22.87 5.31 -6.63
CA MET A 23 23.14 6.62 -7.24
C MET A 23 24.42 6.59 -8.08
N ARG A 24 25.46 5.92 -7.59
CA ARG A 24 26.74 5.80 -8.30
C ARG A 24 26.58 4.99 -9.58
N GLU A 25 25.90 3.85 -9.51
CA GLU A 25 25.60 3.03 -10.67
C GLU A 25 24.76 3.78 -11.70
N LEU A 26 23.69 4.46 -11.26
CA LEU A 26 22.81 5.21 -12.14
C LEU A 26 23.55 6.33 -12.87
N ARG A 27 24.38 7.09 -12.15
CA ARG A 27 25.22 8.14 -12.72
C ARG A 27 26.27 7.59 -13.67
N SER A 28 26.88 6.44 -13.36
CA SER A 28 27.86 5.81 -14.26
C SER A 28 27.21 5.45 -15.59
N HIS A 29 26.07 4.76 -15.56
CA HIS A 29 25.37 4.40 -16.78
C HIS A 29 24.83 5.61 -17.55
N ALA A 30 24.34 6.65 -16.86
CA ALA A 30 23.90 7.88 -17.53
C ALA A 30 25.05 8.65 -18.21
N ARG A 31 26.32 8.41 -17.84
CA ARG A 31 27.47 8.93 -18.58
C ARG A 31 27.73 8.16 -19.87
N GLU A 32 27.48 6.85 -19.86
CA GLU A 32 27.74 5.94 -20.99
C GLU A 32 26.57 5.86 -21.97
N CYS A 33 25.34 6.01 -21.49
CA CYS A 33 24.11 5.84 -22.28
C CYS A 33 23.43 7.19 -22.54
N MET A 34 23.54 7.70 -23.78
CA MET A 34 22.94 8.97 -24.20
C MET A 34 21.42 9.04 -23.97
N SER A 35 20.68 7.97 -24.29
CA SER A 35 19.23 7.96 -24.11
C SER A 35 18.80 8.06 -22.65
N CYS A 36 19.52 7.38 -21.73
CA CYS A 36 19.25 7.50 -20.30
C CYS A 36 19.64 8.87 -19.75
N ARG A 37 20.70 9.48 -20.30
CA ARG A 37 21.11 10.84 -19.94
C ARG A 37 20.05 11.87 -20.30
N GLU A 38 19.54 11.79 -21.52
CA GLU A 38 18.49 12.69 -22.02
C GLU A 38 17.17 12.52 -21.26
N ASP A 39 16.77 11.28 -20.98
CA ASP A 39 15.57 10.99 -20.18
C ASP A 39 15.70 11.62 -18.77
N LEU A 40 16.84 11.40 -18.10
CA LEU A 40 17.10 11.97 -16.77
C LEU A 40 17.08 13.51 -16.80
N LEU A 41 17.71 14.15 -17.79
CA LEU A 41 17.70 15.60 -17.95
C LEU A 41 16.30 16.15 -18.24
N SER A 42 15.51 15.47 -19.07
CA SER A 42 14.15 15.90 -19.41
C SER A 42 13.22 15.85 -18.20
N ARG A 43 13.26 14.76 -17.42
CA ARG A 43 12.50 14.65 -16.16
C ARG A 43 12.96 15.66 -15.12
N GLY A 44 14.26 15.89 -15.02
CA GLY A 44 14.83 16.92 -14.13
C GLY A 44 14.32 18.32 -14.48
N LYS A 45 14.21 18.66 -15.78
CA LYS A 45 13.63 19.93 -16.23
C LYS A 45 12.14 20.05 -15.88
N ILE A 46 11.36 18.98 -16.07
CA ILE A 46 9.93 18.98 -15.71
C ILE A 46 9.79 19.28 -14.21
N ILE A 47 10.61 18.67 -13.37
CA ILE A 47 10.51 18.84 -11.92
C ILE A 47 11.04 20.19 -11.47
N ALA A 48 12.10 20.69 -12.07
CA ALA A 48 12.57 22.06 -11.85
C ALA A 48 11.55 23.12 -12.30
N SER A 49 10.65 22.78 -13.23
CA SER A 49 9.57 23.67 -13.68
C SER A 49 8.31 23.59 -12.82
N LEU A 50 8.18 22.56 -11.98
CA LEU A 50 7.12 22.51 -10.98
C LEU A 50 7.47 23.53 -9.89
N ASP A 51 6.52 24.39 -9.58
CA ASP A 51 6.67 25.31 -8.47
C ASP A 51 6.78 24.49 -7.17
N ASN A 52 7.89 24.65 -6.46
CA ASN A 52 8.11 24.03 -5.15
C ASN A 52 7.29 24.72 -4.06
N SER A 53 6.45 25.70 -4.41
CA SER A 53 5.48 26.28 -3.49
C SER A 53 4.51 25.19 -3.03
N LEU A 54 4.80 24.64 -1.84
CA LEU A 54 3.84 23.84 -1.12
C LEU A 54 2.61 24.73 -0.89
N PRO A 55 1.41 24.33 -1.32
CA PRO A 55 0.22 25.11 -1.04
C PRO A 55 0.13 25.29 0.48
N SER A 56 -0.06 26.54 0.91
CA SER A 56 -0.23 26.84 2.33
C SER A 56 -1.58 26.30 2.79
N LEU A 57 -1.59 25.05 3.23
CA LEU A 57 -2.77 24.43 3.83
C LEU A 57 -3.07 25.10 5.16
N SER A 58 -4.32 25.51 5.36
CA SER A 58 -4.81 25.98 6.64
C SER A 58 -4.77 24.86 7.69
N ASP A 59 -4.71 25.21 8.98
CA ASP A 59 -4.63 24.21 10.05
C ASP A 59 -5.83 23.25 10.08
N SER A 60 -7.03 23.74 9.72
CA SER A 60 -8.24 22.92 9.63
C SER A 60 -8.16 21.88 8.50
N GLU A 61 -7.58 22.24 7.35
CA GLU A 61 -7.33 21.33 6.24
C GLU A 61 -6.26 20.29 6.59
N ARG A 62 -5.17 20.73 7.22
CA ARG A 62 -4.11 19.82 7.71
C ARG A 62 -4.69 18.79 8.68
N GLN A 63 -5.54 19.23 9.60
CA GLN A 63 -6.19 18.34 10.55
C GLN A 63 -7.11 17.34 9.85
N ARG A 64 -7.92 17.78 8.88
CA ARG A 64 -8.81 16.92 8.10
C ARG A 64 -8.04 15.86 7.29
N ILE A 65 -6.94 16.27 6.65
CA ILE A 65 -6.06 15.35 5.90
C ILE A 65 -5.42 14.37 6.87
N SER A 66 -4.88 14.83 8.00
CA SER A 66 -4.24 13.96 8.99
C SER A 66 -5.20 12.90 9.54
N TRP A 67 -6.47 13.25 9.78
CA TRP A 67 -7.50 12.31 10.23
C TRP A 67 -7.85 11.28 9.16
N THR A 68 -7.98 11.73 7.91
CA THR A 68 -8.31 10.85 6.78
C THR A 68 -7.18 9.86 6.52
N VAL A 69 -5.93 10.33 6.52
CA VAL A 69 -4.74 9.49 6.34
C VAL A 69 -4.58 8.52 7.51
N LYS A 70 -4.71 8.99 8.76
CA LYS A 70 -4.60 8.13 9.95
C LYS A 70 -5.70 7.07 9.98
N GLY A 71 -6.91 7.41 9.53
CA GLY A 71 -8.02 6.46 9.36
C GLY A 71 -7.73 5.40 8.29
N ALA A 72 -7.21 5.81 7.13
CA ALA A 72 -6.86 4.90 6.05
C ALA A 72 -5.71 3.95 6.42
N VAL A 73 -4.64 4.49 7.02
CA VAL A 73 -3.49 3.69 7.49
C VAL A 73 -3.95 2.70 8.56
N ARG A 74 -4.80 3.11 9.51
CA ARG A 74 -5.32 2.20 10.53
C ARG A 74 -6.18 1.08 9.93
N LYS A 75 -6.91 1.35 8.83
CA LYS A 75 -7.69 0.32 8.13
C LYS A 75 -6.80 -0.69 7.41
N GLN A 76 -5.66 -0.27 6.86
CA GLN A 76 -4.69 -1.17 6.23
C GLN A 76 -3.82 -1.93 7.25
N GLN A 77 -3.44 -1.27 8.34
CA GLN A 77 -2.60 -1.86 9.39
C GLN A 77 -3.40 -2.66 10.41
N ALA A 78 -4.72 -2.52 10.48
CA ALA A 78 -5.53 -3.44 11.27
C ALA A 78 -5.30 -4.83 10.69
N PRO A 79 -4.58 -5.72 11.40
CA PRO A 79 -4.38 -7.07 10.91
C PRO A 79 -5.78 -7.62 10.73
N SER A 80 -6.12 -8.03 9.51
CA SER A 80 -7.38 -8.69 9.21
C SER A 80 -7.36 -10.10 9.78
N SER A 81 -6.96 -10.25 11.05
CA SER A 81 -7.10 -11.50 11.76
C SER A 81 -8.59 -11.78 11.76
N PRO A 82 -9.04 -12.85 11.08
CA PRO A 82 -10.46 -13.16 11.07
C PRO A 82 -10.89 -13.29 12.53
N LEU A 83 -12.05 -12.74 12.88
CA LEU A 83 -12.63 -12.85 14.23
C LEU A 83 -12.57 -14.30 14.75
N ILE A 84 -12.67 -15.27 13.83
CA ILE A 84 -12.51 -16.71 14.06
C ILE A 84 -11.21 -17.05 14.81
N LEU A 85 -10.08 -16.39 14.51
CA LEU A 85 -8.81 -16.66 15.18
C LEU A 85 -8.83 -16.24 16.66
N ARG A 86 -9.59 -15.20 17.00
CA ARG A 86 -9.79 -14.77 18.40
C ARG A 86 -10.77 -15.68 19.16
N LEU A 87 -11.72 -16.31 18.46
CA LEU A 87 -12.67 -17.24 19.06
C LEU A 87 -12.16 -18.70 19.08
N ALA A 88 -11.05 -19.00 18.41
CA ALA A 88 -10.47 -20.35 18.38
C ALA A 88 -10.27 -20.99 19.77
N PRO A 89 -9.70 -20.31 20.79
CA PRO A 89 -9.48 -20.95 22.09
C PRO A 89 -10.78 -21.24 22.85
N SER A 90 -11.78 -20.35 22.78
CA SER A 90 -13.07 -20.59 23.43
C SER A 90 -13.87 -21.69 22.72
N ALA A 91 -13.85 -21.70 21.39
CA ALA A 91 -14.47 -22.77 20.60
C ALA A 91 -13.83 -24.14 20.87
N ALA A 92 -12.49 -24.20 21.02
CA ALA A 92 -11.77 -25.42 21.35
C ALA A 92 -12.19 -25.98 22.72
N LEU A 93 -12.36 -25.12 23.74
CA LEU A 93 -12.83 -25.54 25.06
C LEU A 93 -14.25 -26.11 25.01
N VAL A 94 -15.17 -25.46 24.30
CA VAL A 94 -16.55 -25.95 24.14
C VAL A 94 -16.56 -27.30 23.41
N ALA A 95 -15.78 -27.44 22.35
CA ALA A 95 -15.65 -28.71 21.62
C ALA A 95 -15.11 -29.83 22.51
N LEU A 96 -14.13 -29.54 23.37
CA LEU A 96 -13.55 -30.51 24.31
C LEU A 96 -14.58 -30.96 25.38
N VAL A 97 -15.37 -30.04 25.92
CA VAL A 97 -16.47 -30.36 26.86
C VAL A 97 -17.53 -31.24 26.19
N LEU A 98 -17.90 -30.94 24.94
CA LEU A 98 -18.85 -31.76 24.19
C LEU A 98 -18.29 -33.16 23.88
N LEU A 99 -17.01 -33.26 23.49
CA LEU A 99 -16.37 -34.55 23.23
C LEU A 99 -16.33 -35.42 24.48
N THR A 100 -15.87 -34.85 25.60
CA THR A 100 -15.79 -35.57 26.89
C THR A 100 -17.16 -36.04 27.36
N GLY A 101 -18.19 -35.20 27.24
CA GLY A 101 -19.58 -35.58 27.54
C GLY A 101 -20.10 -36.71 26.65
N PHE A 102 -19.81 -36.67 25.34
CA PHE A 102 -20.21 -37.71 24.39
C PHE A 102 -19.57 -39.07 24.70
N TYR A 103 -18.26 -39.09 24.97
CA TYR A 103 -17.54 -40.32 25.32
C TYR A 103 -17.94 -40.87 26.69
N ALA A 104 -18.14 -40.01 27.69
CA ALA A 104 -18.62 -40.42 29.01
C ALA A 104 -20.04 -41.01 28.94
N GLY A 105 -20.93 -40.41 28.15
CA GLY A 105 -22.29 -40.92 27.91
C GLY A 105 -22.26 -42.31 27.28
N LYS A 106 -21.42 -42.52 26.26
CA LYS A 106 -21.32 -43.82 25.60
C LYS A 106 -20.76 -44.92 26.52
N ALA A 107 -19.81 -44.59 27.41
CA ALA A 107 -19.25 -45.55 28.36
C ALA A 107 -20.22 -45.93 29.49
N THR A 108 -21.10 -45.02 29.89
CA THR A 108 -22.08 -45.22 30.97
C THR A 108 -23.42 -45.76 30.49
N SER A 109 -23.64 -45.77 29.18
CA SER A 109 -24.75 -46.44 28.51
C SER A 109 -24.63 -47.96 28.66
N LYS A 110 -24.92 -48.48 29.85
CA LYS A 110 -25.16 -49.91 30.03
C LYS A 110 -26.30 -50.27 29.08
N PRO A 111 -26.18 -51.36 28.29
CA PRO A 111 -27.28 -51.81 27.45
C PRO A 111 -28.49 -51.95 28.35
N THR A 112 -29.50 -51.13 28.09
CA THR A 112 -30.78 -51.19 28.78
C THR A 112 -31.26 -52.61 28.59
N ARG A 113 -31.11 -53.41 29.65
CA ARG A 113 -31.58 -54.78 29.73
C ARG A 113 -33.04 -54.69 29.30
N SER A 114 -33.33 -55.23 28.12
CA SER A 114 -34.65 -55.24 27.54
C SER A 114 -35.60 -55.77 28.60
N VAL A 115 -36.42 -54.86 29.15
CA VAL A 115 -37.48 -55.27 30.06
C VAL A 115 -38.38 -56.17 29.22
N PRO A 116 -38.63 -57.43 29.62
CA PRO A 116 -39.45 -58.33 28.85
C PRO A 116 -40.81 -57.67 28.65
N SER A 117 -41.15 -57.46 27.38
CA SER A 117 -42.41 -56.90 26.95
C SER A 117 -43.51 -57.92 27.26
N ALA A 118 -44.02 -57.87 28.49
CA ALA A 118 -45.15 -58.65 28.96
C ALA A 118 -46.15 -57.70 29.62
N VAL A 119 -46.55 -56.65 28.89
CA VAL A 119 -47.75 -55.89 29.22
C VAL A 119 -48.68 -56.03 28.03
N LYS A 120 -49.69 -56.89 28.20
CA LYS A 120 -50.86 -56.97 27.33
C LYS A 120 -51.45 -55.56 27.22
N SER A 121 -51.42 -55.00 26.01
CA SER A 121 -52.15 -53.78 25.67
C SER A 121 -53.63 -53.94 26.07
N PRO A 122 -54.17 -53.10 26.96
CA PRO A 122 -55.60 -52.89 26.97
C PRO A 122 -55.94 -52.18 25.65
N ALA A 123 -56.88 -52.76 24.92
CA ALA A 123 -57.52 -52.18 23.75
C ALA A 123 -58.08 -50.80 24.11
N ARG A 124 -57.30 -49.74 23.90
CA ARG A 124 -57.76 -48.37 24.04
C ARG A 124 -58.18 -47.88 22.66
N SER A 125 -59.50 -47.87 22.51
CA SER A 125 -60.32 -47.26 21.46
C SER A 125 -59.61 -46.22 20.61
N ALA A 126 -59.76 -46.40 19.30
CA ALA A 126 -59.47 -45.43 18.25
C ALA A 126 -60.14 -44.08 18.54
N ALA A 127 -59.42 -43.17 19.20
CA ALA A 127 -59.67 -41.75 19.07
C ALA A 127 -58.98 -41.31 17.78
N LYS A 128 -59.79 -41.18 16.73
CA LYS A 128 -59.45 -40.56 15.46
C LYS A 128 -58.96 -39.14 15.72
N VAL A 129 -57.65 -38.98 15.92
CA VAL A 129 -57.00 -37.68 15.92
C VAL A 129 -56.86 -37.27 14.46
N GLU A 130 -57.84 -36.48 14.02
CA GLU A 130 -57.80 -35.73 12.77
C GLU A 130 -56.66 -34.72 12.88
N VAL A 131 -55.48 -35.10 12.40
CA VAL A 131 -54.36 -34.20 12.20
C VAL A 131 -54.77 -33.26 11.07
N LYS A 132 -55.27 -32.10 11.44
CA LYS A 132 -55.50 -30.97 10.54
C LYS A 132 -54.15 -30.61 9.91
N GLU A 133 -53.95 -31.08 8.68
CA GLU A 133 -52.81 -30.74 7.85
C GLU A 133 -52.70 -29.21 7.78
N MET A 134 -51.70 -28.67 8.46
CA MET A 134 -51.29 -27.30 8.23
C MET A 134 -50.58 -27.26 6.88
N PRO A 135 -50.99 -26.39 5.95
CA PRO A 135 -50.38 -26.31 4.64
C PRO A 135 -48.90 -25.97 4.81
N ALA A 136 -48.05 -26.84 4.27
CA ALA A 136 -46.63 -26.63 4.13
C ALA A 136 -46.40 -25.28 3.43
N LYS A 137 -46.06 -24.27 4.22
CA LYS A 137 -45.66 -22.96 3.73
C LYS A 137 -44.31 -23.17 3.04
N LYS A 138 -44.35 -23.43 1.73
CA LYS A 138 -43.19 -23.34 0.82
C LYS A 138 -42.55 -21.98 1.05
N GLN A 139 -41.53 -21.94 1.91
CA GLN A 139 -40.65 -20.79 2.03
C GLN A 139 -39.89 -20.71 0.71
N LYS A 140 -40.36 -19.83 -0.17
CA LYS A 140 -39.60 -19.35 -1.33
C LYS A 140 -38.37 -18.61 -0.80
N ALA A 141 -37.29 -19.34 -0.55
CA ALA A 141 -35.98 -18.80 -0.23
C ALA A 141 -35.15 -18.64 -1.51
N ALA A 142 -35.74 -18.07 -2.57
CA ALA A 142 -35.11 -17.99 -3.89
C ALA A 142 -34.97 -16.58 -4.48
N ASP A 143 -35.51 -15.52 -3.85
CA ASP A 143 -35.57 -14.20 -4.50
C ASP A 143 -34.74 -13.09 -3.83
N THR A 144 -34.06 -13.34 -2.71
CA THR A 144 -33.26 -12.28 -2.04
C THR A 144 -31.81 -12.18 -2.52
N THR A 145 -31.31 -13.14 -3.30
CA THR A 145 -29.97 -13.05 -3.90
C THR A 145 -29.94 -12.30 -5.22
N THR A 146 -31.09 -12.07 -5.87
CA THR A 146 -31.17 -11.37 -7.16
C THR A 146 -31.16 -9.85 -7.03
N GLU A 147 -31.74 -9.27 -5.96
CA GLU A 147 -31.67 -7.81 -5.74
C GLU A 147 -30.26 -7.33 -5.39
N LEU A 148 -29.46 -8.13 -4.68
CA LEU A 148 -28.07 -7.77 -4.38
C LEU A 148 -27.17 -7.79 -5.63
N ILE A 149 -27.52 -8.59 -6.65
CA ILE A 149 -26.79 -8.62 -7.93
C ILE A 149 -27.14 -7.40 -8.79
N ASP A 150 -28.39 -6.93 -8.77
CA ASP A 150 -28.77 -5.74 -9.55
C ASP A 150 -28.23 -4.43 -8.96
N ILE A 151 -28.07 -4.33 -7.63
CA ILE A 151 -27.41 -3.18 -6.99
C ILE A 151 -25.90 -3.14 -7.32
N LEU A 152 -25.24 -4.29 -7.46
CA LEU A 152 -23.83 -4.35 -7.88
C LEU A 152 -23.65 -4.02 -9.37
N ARG A 153 -24.68 -4.22 -10.20
CA ARG A 153 -24.65 -3.84 -11.62
C ARG A 153 -24.80 -2.34 -11.84
N THR A 154 -25.44 -1.60 -10.93
CA THR A 154 -25.65 -0.16 -11.07
C THR A 154 -24.39 0.68 -10.75
N PHE A 155 -23.35 0.10 -10.17
CA PHE A 155 -22.06 0.77 -9.91
C PHE A 155 -20.98 0.50 -10.97
N SER A 156 -21.30 -0.22 -12.05
CA SER A 156 -20.44 -0.20 -13.25
C SER A 156 -20.60 1.13 -13.96
N VAL A 157 -19.84 2.13 -13.50
CA VAL A 157 -19.56 3.33 -14.28
C VAL A 157 -18.99 2.84 -15.62
N PRO A 158 -19.64 3.12 -16.76
CA PRO A 158 -19.01 2.88 -18.04
C PRO A 158 -17.80 3.79 -18.10
N VAL A 159 -16.60 3.22 -17.96
CA VAL A 159 -15.40 3.84 -18.49
C VAL A 159 -15.66 3.93 -19.97
N ALA A 160 -16.07 5.12 -20.41
CA ALA A 160 -16.20 5.48 -21.80
C ALA A 160 -14.80 5.40 -22.42
N VAL A 161 -14.40 4.20 -22.79
CA VAL A 161 -13.41 4.00 -23.85
C VAL A 161 -14.11 4.51 -25.09
N ALA A 162 -13.83 5.77 -25.43
CA ALA A 162 -14.26 6.35 -26.69
C ALA A 162 -13.92 5.35 -27.80
N PRO A 163 -14.91 4.90 -28.60
CA PRO A 163 -14.61 4.12 -29.78
C PRO A 163 -13.75 5.01 -30.66
N GLY A 164 -12.48 4.62 -30.81
CA GLY A 164 -11.59 5.21 -31.77
C GLY A 164 -12.29 5.18 -33.12
N THR A 165 -12.72 6.36 -33.55
CA THR A 165 -13.17 6.62 -34.90
C THR A 165 -12.04 6.20 -35.81
N ARG A 166 -12.22 5.02 -36.41
CA ARG A 166 -11.45 4.58 -37.56
C ARG A 166 -11.92 5.43 -38.73
N GLU A 167 -11.53 6.71 -38.72
CA GLU A 167 -11.61 7.56 -39.90
C GLU A 167 -10.59 7.02 -40.89
N THR A 168 -11.11 6.21 -41.81
CA THR A 168 -10.55 6.10 -43.16
C THR A 168 -10.52 7.50 -43.76
N SER A 169 -9.39 8.19 -43.58
CA SER A 169 -9.07 9.43 -44.29
C SER A 169 -8.86 9.08 -45.77
N PRO A 170 -9.68 9.60 -46.70
CA PRO A 170 -9.33 9.59 -48.10
C PRO A 170 -8.27 10.67 -48.35
N GLY A 171 -7.32 10.35 -49.23
CA GLY A 171 -6.29 11.20 -49.84
C GLY A 171 -6.08 12.60 -49.28
N ARG A 172 -4.98 12.79 -48.55
CA ARG A 172 -4.38 14.12 -48.36
C ARG A 172 -3.02 14.13 -49.03
N GLY A 173 -2.92 14.93 -50.08
CA GLY A 173 -1.69 15.19 -50.80
C GLY A 173 -0.57 15.65 -49.87
N GLN A 174 0.65 15.44 -50.34
CA GLN A 174 1.88 15.96 -49.80
C GLN A 174 1.76 17.46 -49.52
N GLN A 175 1.33 17.86 -48.32
CA GLN A 175 1.68 19.17 -47.80
C GLN A 175 3.09 19.04 -47.23
N GLN A 176 4.04 19.52 -48.03
CA GLN A 176 5.37 19.87 -47.57
C GLN A 176 5.23 20.76 -46.35
N PHE A 177 5.45 20.18 -45.16
CA PHE A 177 5.72 20.96 -43.96
C PHE A 177 7.04 21.70 -44.21
N ARG A 178 6.94 22.95 -44.65
CA ARG A 178 8.00 23.93 -44.45
C ARG A 178 8.15 24.07 -42.94
N HIS A 179 9.24 23.53 -42.41
CA HIS A 179 9.68 23.85 -41.06
C HIS A 179 9.75 25.38 -40.94
N PRO A 180 9.10 26.00 -39.94
CA PRO A 180 9.45 27.36 -39.58
C PRO A 180 10.93 27.33 -39.20
N SER A 181 11.72 28.09 -39.96
CA SER A 181 13.11 28.38 -39.62
C SER A 181 13.10 29.01 -38.24
N VAL A 182 13.40 28.20 -37.22
CA VAL A 182 13.66 28.67 -35.86
C VAL A 182 14.96 29.45 -35.98
N GLN A 183 14.83 30.78 -36.06
CA GLN A 183 15.98 31.66 -35.89
C GLN A 183 16.58 31.33 -34.52
N PRO A 184 17.88 31.00 -34.44
CA PRO A 184 18.53 30.85 -33.16
C PRO A 184 18.37 32.17 -32.40
N PRO A 185 18.00 32.16 -31.11
CA PRO A 185 17.93 33.38 -30.33
C PRO A 185 19.30 34.05 -30.35
N ASP A 186 19.31 35.35 -30.61
CA ASP A 186 20.51 36.19 -30.54
C ASP A 186 21.23 35.89 -29.23
N ILE A 187 22.45 35.40 -29.36
CA ILE A 187 23.38 35.21 -28.24
C ILE A 187 23.62 36.60 -27.68
N VAL A 188 22.89 36.95 -26.63
CA VAL A 188 23.20 38.11 -25.79
C VAL A 188 24.61 37.85 -25.27
N LYS A 189 25.56 38.57 -25.85
CA LYS A 189 26.95 38.64 -25.44
C LYS A 189 26.95 39.30 -24.05
N ILE A 190 26.80 38.49 -23.01
CA ILE A 190 26.99 38.93 -21.64
C ILE A 190 28.49 39.19 -21.51
N GLU A 191 28.88 40.45 -21.68
CA GLU A 191 30.18 40.95 -21.27
C GLU A 191 30.24 40.84 -19.75
N THR A 192 30.65 39.66 -19.26
CA THR A 192 31.11 39.49 -17.89
C THR A 192 32.43 40.24 -17.75
N GLY A 193 32.31 41.54 -17.47
CA GLY A 193 33.39 42.36 -16.93
C GLY A 193 33.76 41.88 -15.53
N VAL A 194 34.35 40.69 -15.43
CA VAL A 194 35.03 40.24 -14.22
C VAL A 194 36.43 40.83 -14.29
N LYS A 195 36.60 41.91 -13.53
CA LYS A 195 37.89 42.50 -13.20
C LYS A 195 38.78 41.40 -12.62
N PRO A 196 40.01 41.18 -13.13
CA PRO A 196 40.94 40.24 -12.51
C PRO A 196 41.31 40.79 -11.13
N THR A 197 40.83 40.13 -10.09
CA THR A 197 41.30 40.37 -8.73
C THR A 197 42.59 39.59 -8.57
N ASP A 198 43.64 40.32 -8.22
CA ASP A 198 45.01 39.84 -8.08
C ASP A 198 45.12 38.55 -7.25
N GLU A 199 45.95 37.64 -7.77
CA GLU A 199 46.39 36.41 -7.13
C GLU A 199 47.05 36.71 -5.76
N PRO A 200 46.62 36.07 -4.66
CA PRO A 200 47.46 35.93 -3.50
C PRO A 200 48.46 34.79 -3.75
N LYS A 201 49.73 35.18 -3.88
CA LYS A 201 50.92 34.33 -3.83
C LYS A 201 50.89 33.46 -2.56
N GLU A 202 50.33 32.24 -2.64
CA GLU A 202 50.47 31.26 -1.57
C GLU A 202 51.84 30.59 -1.65
N LYS A 203 52.59 30.73 -0.55
CA LYS A 203 53.88 30.11 -0.30
C LYS A 203 53.73 28.59 -0.40
N SER A 204 54.55 27.99 -1.25
CA SER A 204 54.93 26.58 -1.19
C SER A 204 55.53 26.28 0.19
N GLY A 205 54.71 25.71 1.07
CA GLY A 205 55.15 25.07 2.30
C GLY A 205 55.18 23.56 2.08
N ASP A 206 56.39 23.00 2.10
CA ASP A 206 56.63 21.56 2.14
C ASP A 206 55.81 20.89 3.24
N MET A 207 54.78 20.14 2.86
CA MET A 207 54.07 19.26 3.78
C MET A 207 54.62 17.85 3.62
N GLN A 208 55.59 17.56 4.49
CA GLN A 208 56.17 16.25 4.69
C GLN A 208 55.08 15.22 5.03
N ASN A 209 55.11 14.12 4.29
CA ASN A 209 54.52 12.84 4.65
C ASN A 209 54.79 12.50 6.11
N LYS A 210 53.72 12.38 6.91
CA LYS A 210 53.70 11.54 8.11
C LYS A 210 52.58 10.52 7.95
N THR A 211 52.96 9.37 7.43
CA THR A 211 52.36 8.07 7.73
C THR A 211 52.32 7.93 9.25
N GLY A 212 51.12 7.87 9.81
CA GLY A 212 50.88 7.62 11.22
C GLY A 212 49.74 6.62 11.34
N ASP A 213 50.11 5.37 11.56
CA ASP A 213 49.23 4.35 12.10
C ASP A 213 48.61 4.86 13.40
N ASN A 214 47.27 4.91 13.48
CA ASN A 214 46.50 4.97 14.72
C ASN A 214 45.21 4.20 14.46
N GLU A 215 45.16 2.96 14.94
CA GLU A 215 44.52 2.57 16.19
C GLU A 215 42.99 2.69 16.16
N ALA A 216 42.38 1.53 16.29
CA ALA A 216 40.97 1.27 16.41
C ALA A 216 40.31 2.10 17.52
N GLU A 217 39.70 3.23 17.13
CA GLU A 217 38.84 4.00 18.03
C GLU A 217 37.42 3.41 18.04
N LYS A 218 37.27 2.44 18.94
CA LYS A 218 36.10 2.11 19.77
C LYS A 218 34.84 2.96 19.50
N LEU A 219 33.89 2.42 18.74
CA LEU A 219 32.52 2.93 18.63
C LEU A 219 31.85 2.96 20.03
N PRO A 220 31.24 4.09 20.45
CA PRO A 220 30.43 4.13 21.66
C PRO A 220 29.11 3.37 21.44
N ARG A 221 28.90 2.41 22.34
CA ARG A 221 27.69 1.60 22.51
C ARG A 221 26.52 2.50 22.88
N ILE A 222 25.57 2.67 21.97
CA ILE A 222 24.28 3.32 22.25
C ILE A 222 23.53 2.42 23.22
N THR A 223 23.48 2.83 24.49
CA THR A 223 22.61 2.25 25.52
C THR A 223 21.24 2.92 25.47
N ASP A 224 20.20 2.10 25.66
CA ASP A 224 18.78 2.44 25.65
C ASP A 224 18.39 3.65 26.52
N PRO A 225 17.47 4.53 26.08
CA PRO A 225 16.76 5.42 26.99
C PRO A 225 15.61 4.68 27.66
N LYS A 226 15.92 4.11 28.82
CA LYS A 226 14.97 3.69 29.86
C LYS A 226 14.57 4.92 30.69
N SER A 227 13.26 5.15 30.79
CA SER A 227 12.58 5.90 31.86
C SER A 227 12.91 7.39 32.00
N ALA A 228 12.05 8.24 31.42
CA ALA A 228 11.80 9.58 31.94
C ALA A 228 10.36 9.65 32.44
N GLU A 229 10.25 9.50 33.76
CA GLU A 229 9.11 9.79 34.61
C GLU A 229 8.99 11.32 34.68
N THR A 230 7.92 11.90 34.13
CA THR A 230 7.64 13.34 34.24
C THR A 230 6.45 13.56 35.17
N THR A 231 6.80 14.09 36.33
CA THR A 231 5.99 14.62 37.41
C THR A 231 5.06 15.74 36.92
N ALA A 232 3.81 15.73 37.40
CA ALA A 232 2.85 16.82 37.21
C ALA A 232 3.13 17.98 38.20
N PRO A 233 2.87 19.24 37.83
CA PRO A 233 2.85 20.34 38.78
C PRO A 233 1.47 20.48 39.45
N GLU A 234 1.52 20.72 40.76
CA GLU A 234 0.45 21.06 41.69
C GLU A 234 0.13 22.56 41.56
N GLU A 235 -1.12 22.93 41.24
CA GLU A 235 -1.61 24.32 41.30
C GLU A 235 -2.06 24.64 42.74
N GLN A 236 -1.56 25.78 43.26
CA GLN A 236 -2.09 26.51 44.41
C GLN A 236 -2.80 27.77 43.93
#